data_AF-A0A507EYS3-F1
#
_entry.id   AF-A0A507EYS3-F1
#
_cell.length_a   1.000
_cell.length_b   1.000
_cell.length_c   1.000
_cell.angle_alpha   90.00
_cell.angle_beta   90.00
_cell.angle_gamma   90.00
#
_symmetry.space_group_name_H-M   'P 1'
#
loop_
_entity.id
_entity.type
_entity.pdbx_description
1 polymer ?
#
loop_
_entity_poly.entity_id
_entity_poly.type
_entity_poly.pdbx_seq_one_letter_code
_entity_poly.pdbx_strand_id
1 'polypeptide(L)'
;MENEKGQIVDLYIPRKCSATGRLITAKDHAAVQLNVGDVDASGRLTGTFQTYALSGFVRAMGESDDSVNRLATADGYLKGVWSYQQ
;
A
#
# COMPACT_ATOMS: atom_id res chain seq x y z
N MET A 1 -14.03 4.63 15.10
CA MET A 1 -14.64 5.44 16.15
C MET A 1 -15.33 4.50 17.10
N GLU A 2 -15.08 4.66 18.40
CA GLU A 2 -15.71 3.85 19.46
C GLU A 2 -16.65 4.73 20.27
N ASN A 3 -17.76 4.17 20.73
CA ASN A 3 -18.61 4.84 21.73
C ASN A 3 -18.01 4.70 23.14
N GLU A 4 -18.63 5.33 24.15
CA GLU A 4 -18.21 5.24 25.56
C GLU A 4 -18.21 3.81 26.12
N LYS A 5 -18.88 2.87 25.46
CA LYS A 5 -18.93 1.44 25.82
C LYS A 5 -17.86 0.61 25.09
N GLY A 6 -16.95 1.24 24.35
CA GLY A 6 -15.88 0.58 23.58
C GLY A 6 -16.37 -0.16 22.34
N GLN A 7 -17.57 0.14 21.83
CA GLN A 7 -18.11 -0.50 20.63
C GLN A 7 -17.78 0.34 19.40
N ILE A 8 -17.28 -0.31 18.35
CA ILE A 8 -17.05 0.33 17.05
C ILE A 8 -18.40 0.72 16.45
N VAL A 9 -18.61 2.01 16.24
CA VAL A 9 -19.87 2.56 15.69
C VAL A 9 -19.79 2.85 14.19
N ASP A 10 -18.60 2.79 13.59
CA ASP A 10 -18.41 3.06 12.16
C ASP A 10 -18.88 1.87 11.31
N LEU A 11 -19.58 2.18 10.21
CA LEU A 11 -20.03 1.17 9.25
C LEU A 11 -18.85 0.46 8.56
N TYR A 12 -17.76 1.17 8.31
CA TYR A 12 -16.53 0.61 7.76
C TYR A 12 -15.34 1.49 8.14
N ILE A 13 -14.16 0.89 8.23
CA ILE A 13 -12.89 1.60 8.39
C ILE A 13 -12.21 1.67 7.02
N PRO A 14 -12.03 2.86 6.42
CA PRO A 14 -11.43 2.98 5.10
C PRO A 14 -9.98 2.48 5.06
N ARG A 15 -9.54 2.05 3.88
CA ARG A 15 -8.12 1.73 3.63
C ARG A 15 -7.27 3.00 3.69
N LYS A 16 -5.99 2.85 4.02
CA LYS A 16 -4.99 3.92 3.95
C LYS A 16 -4.04 3.68 2.79
N CYS A 17 -3.63 4.77 2.15
CA CYS A 17 -2.58 4.75 1.15
C CYS A 17 -1.25 4.39 1.83
N SER A 18 -0.59 3.32 1.36
CA SER A 18 0.70 2.86 1.89
C SER A 18 1.81 3.91 1.74
N ALA A 19 1.72 4.75 0.71
CA ALA A 19 2.73 5.78 0.45
C ALA A 19 2.60 7.02 1.34
N THR A 20 1.37 7.49 1.58
CA THR A 20 1.11 8.81 2.21
C THR A 20 0.32 8.76 3.51
N GLY A 21 -0.22 7.60 3.89
CA GLY A 21 -1.11 7.44 5.04
C GLY A 21 -2.51 8.07 4.87
N ARG A 22 -2.78 8.72 3.73
CA ARG A 22 -4.10 9.33 3.44
C ARG A 22 -5.17 8.25 3.33
N LEU A 23 -6.39 8.56 3.77
CA LEU A 23 -7.54 7.68 3.61
C LEU A 23 -7.89 7.53 2.12
N ILE A 24 -8.13 6.29 1.69
CA ILE A 24 -8.69 5.98 0.37
C ILE A 24 -10.21 5.95 0.53
N THR A 25 -10.88 6.93 -0.07
CA THR A 25 -12.34 7.07 0.03
C THR A 25 -13.06 6.04 -0.85
N ALA A 26 -14.31 5.74 -0.53
CA ALA A 26 -15.11 4.76 -1.29
C ALA A 26 -15.38 5.15 -2.76
N LYS A 27 -15.19 6.43 -3.12
CA LYS A 27 -15.39 6.94 -4.48
C LYS A 27 -14.09 7.26 -5.21
N ASP A 28 -12.93 6.95 -4.61
CA ASP A 28 -11.65 7.02 -5.29
C ASP A 28 -11.49 5.83 -6.25
N HIS A 29 -12.10 5.94 -7.42
CA HIS A 29 -12.01 4.93 -8.49
C HIS A 29 -10.64 4.92 -9.18
N ALA A 30 -9.79 5.91 -8.90
CA ALA A 30 -8.41 5.93 -9.33
C ALA A 30 -7.48 5.25 -8.31
N ALA A 31 -7.95 4.84 -7.13
CA ALA A 31 -7.13 4.05 -6.23
C ALA A 31 -6.88 2.63 -6.76
N VAL A 32 -5.71 2.07 -6.43
CA VAL A 32 -5.35 0.69 -6.77
C VAL A 32 -4.87 -0.06 -5.55
N GLN A 33 -4.99 -1.38 -5.64
CA GLN A 33 -4.36 -2.32 -4.73
C GLN A 33 -3.46 -3.22 -5.54
N LEU A 34 -2.17 -3.23 -5.22
CA LEU A 34 -1.15 -4.03 -5.87
C LEU A 34 -0.78 -5.18 -4.95
N ASN A 35 -0.77 -6.40 -5.49
CA ASN A 35 -0.34 -7.59 -4.77
C ASN A 35 0.98 -8.06 -5.35
N VAL A 36 2.04 -8.04 -4.53
CA VAL A 36 3.36 -8.58 -4.86
C VAL A 36 3.45 -9.97 -4.24
N GLY A 37 3.58 -10.99 -5.08
CA GLY A 37 3.61 -12.38 -4.62
C GLY A 37 4.95 -12.75 -3.99
N ASP A 38 4.89 -13.42 -2.84
CA ASP A 38 6.08 -14.00 -2.22
C ASP A 38 6.55 -15.21 -3.01
N VAL A 39 7.87 -15.35 -3.10
CA VAL A 39 8.52 -16.47 -3.79
C VAL A 39 9.34 -17.31 -2.84
N ASP A 40 9.32 -18.62 -3.04
CA ASP A 40 10.20 -19.55 -2.33
C ASP A 40 11.62 -19.53 -2.92
N ALA A 41 12.53 -20.30 -2.32
CA ALA A 41 13.91 -20.42 -2.79
C ALA A 41 14.05 -20.99 -4.21
N SER A 42 13.01 -21.64 -4.74
CA SER A 42 12.95 -22.13 -6.12
C SER A 42 12.36 -21.11 -7.09
N GLY A 43 12.02 -19.90 -6.62
CA GLY A 43 11.39 -18.84 -7.40
C GLY A 43 9.92 -19.08 -7.70
N ARG A 44 9.23 -19.95 -6.94
CA ARG A 44 7.80 -20.25 -7.14
C ARG A 44 6.95 -19.45 -6.17
N LEU A 45 5.78 -19.02 -6.64
CA LEU A 45 4.81 -18.31 -5.80
C LEU A 45 4.34 -19.20 -4.65
N THR A 46 4.37 -18.66 -3.43
CA THR A 46 3.93 -19.36 -2.21
C THR A 46 2.42 -19.23 -1.97
N GLY A 47 1.76 -18.31 -2.66
CA GLY A 47 0.35 -17.96 -2.45
C GLY A 47 0.12 -16.87 -1.40
N THR A 48 1.18 -16.37 -0.76
CA THR A 48 1.13 -15.16 0.08
C THR A 48 1.53 -13.94 -0.74
N PHE A 49 1.00 -12.77 -0.34
CA PHE A 49 1.20 -11.52 -1.06
C PHE A 49 1.44 -10.37 -0.09
N GLN A 50 2.44 -9.56 -0.39
CA GLN A 50 2.54 -8.22 0.17
C GLN A 50 1.66 -7.26 -0.63
N THR A 51 0.84 -6.49 0.07
CA THR A 51 -0.21 -5.67 -0.54
C THR A 51 0.07 -4.18 -0.33
N TYR A 52 0.11 -3.42 -1.42
CA TYR A 52 0.23 -1.96 -1.39
C TYR A 52 -1.05 -1.31 -1.89
N ALA A 53 -1.60 -0.39 -1.11
CA ALA A 53 -2.73 0.42 -1.52
C ALA A 53 -2.23 1.82 -1.89
N LEU A 54 -2.50 2.26 -3.12
CA LEU A 54 -2.17 3.61 -3.57
C LEU A 54 -3.45 4.38 -3.86
N SER A 55 -3.58 5.55 -3.22
CA SER A 55 -4.67 6.50 -3.51
C SER A 55 -4.56 7.06 -4.94
N GLY A 56 -5.69 7.41 -5.54
CA GLY A 56 -5.73 8.07 -6.84
C GLY A 56 -4.94 9.38 -6.89
N PHE A 57 -4.83 10.10 -5.76
CA PHE A 57 -4.03 11.31 -5.63
C PHE A 57 -2.56 11.11 -6.02
N VAL A 58 -1.91 10.08 -5.45
CA VAL A 58 -0.49 9.78 -5.73
C VAL A 58 -0.31 9.38 -7.19
N ARG A 59 -1.24 8.60 -7.74
CA ARG A 59 -1.21 8.20 -9.16
C ARG A 59 -1.40 9.38 -10.10
N ALA A 60 -2.28 10.32 -9.77
CA ALA A 60 -2.52 11.51 -10.58
C ALA A 60 -1.31 12.46 -10.63
N MET A 61 -0.48 12.47 -9.57
CA MET A 61 0.76 13.25 -9.55
C MET A 61 1.93 12.58 -10.29
N GLY A 62 1.80 11.32 -10.70
CA GLY A 62 2.90 10.54 -11.28
C GLY A 62 3.89 9.96 -10.27
N GLU A 63 3.69 10.21 -8.97
CA GLU A 63 4.56 9.76 -7.87
C GLU A 63 4.34 8.29 -7.46
N SER A 64 3.51 7.56 -8.19
CA SER A 64 3.18 6.17 -7.86
C SER A 64 4.37 5.23 -8.06
N ASP A 65 5.20 5.47 -9.07
CA ASP A 65 6.35 4.61 -9.38
C ASP A 65 7.41 4.69 -8.27
N ASP A 66 7.87 5.91 -7.94
CA ASP A 66 8.83 6.13 -6.85
C ASP A 66 8.30 5.61 -5.51
N SER A 67 7.02 5.84 -5.23
CA SER A 67 6.38 5.33 -4.01
C SER A 67 6.45 3.80 -3.91
N VAL A 68 6.23 3.07 -5.00
CA VAL A 68 6.33 1.59 -5.01
C VAL A 68 7.78 1.16 -4.88
N ASN A 69 8.71 1.80 -5.57
CA ASN A 69 10.14 1.48 -5.46
C ASN A 69 10.64 1.64 -4.03
N ARG A 70 10.24 2.73 -3.35
CA ARG A 70 10.54 2.96 -1.93
C ARG A 70 9.93 1.89 -1.02
N LEU A 71 8.63 1.60 -1.17
CA LEU A 71 7.91 0.62 -0.33
C LEU A 71 8.46 -0.80 -0.52
N ALA A 72 8.64 -1.24 -1.76
CA ALA A 72 9.15 -2.56 -2.08
C ALA A 72 10.63 -2.73 -1.69
N THR A 73 11.44 -1.66 -1.74
CA THR A 73 12.81 -1.69 -1.20
C THR A 73 12.80 -1.81 0.33
N ALA A 74 11.93 -1.07 1.02
CA ALA A 74 11.80 -1.14 2.48
C ALA A 74 11.34 -2.53 2.95
N ASP A 75 10.43 -3.16 2.22
CA ASP A 75 9.93 -4.51 2.51
C ASP A 75 10.87 -5.63 2.02
N GLY A 76 12.00 -5.28 1.38
CA GLY A 76 13.05 -6.23 0.99
C GLY A 76 12.85 -6.94 -0.35
N TYR A 77 11.85 -6.56 -1.15
CA TYR A 77 11.63 -7.11 -2.49
C TYR A 77 12.60 -6.55 -3.53
N LEU A 78 13.07 -5.32 -3.35
CA LEU A 78 14.00 -4.65 -4.27
C LEU A 78 15.30 -4.29 -3.57
N LYS A 79 16.41 -4.32 -4.32
CA LYS A 79 17.74 -3.93 -3.85
C LYS A 79 18.41 -3.01 -4.86
N GLY A 80 18.87 -1.84 -4.41
CA GLY A 80 19.61 -0.88 -5.23
C GLY A 80 18.77 -0.08 -6.24
N VAL A 81 17.44 -0.18 -6.17
CA VAL A 81 16.52 0.53 -7.07
C VAL A 81 16.16 1.92 -6.53
N TRP A 82 16.06 2.06 -5.21
CA TRP A 82 15.72 3.32 -4.55
C TRP A 82 16.78 3.69 -3.50
N SER A 83 17.11 4.97 -3.41
CA SER A 83 17.96 5.53 -2.37
C SER A 83 17.39 6.85 -1.88
N TYR A 84 17.48 7.09 -0.57
CA TYR A 84 17.15 8.39 -0.01
C TYR A 84 18.32 9.34 -0.27
N GLN A 85 18.13 10.34 -1.12
CA GLN A 85 19.06 11.46 -1.18
C GLN A 85 18.80 12.36 0.03
N GLN A 86 19.76 12.41 0.94
CA GLN A 86 19.82 13.43 2.00
C GLN A 86 20.21 14.79 1.41
#